data_AF-A0A975J7L9-F1
#
_entry.id   AF-A0A975J7L9-F1
#
_cell.length_a   1.000
_cell.length_b   1.000
_cell.length_c   1.000
_cell.angle_alpha   90.00
_cell.angle_beta   90.00
_cell.angle_gamma   90.00
#
_symmetry.space_group_name_H-M   'P 1'
#
loop_
_entity.id
_entity.type
_entity.pdbx_description
1 polymer ?
#
loop_
_entity_poly.entity_id
_entity_poly.type
_entity_poly.pdbx_seq_one_letter_code
_entity_poly.pdbx_strand_id
1 'polypeptide(L)'
;MKNNILSKGDIIKTSLSDSTMVLKVHEDEAILFSGRQFVVAHGIEIENGKLFWRQGDYYDELDELLSSRFKKNQEGENEKRQHDIDINEELENDEDELEF
;
A
#
# COMPACT_ATOMS: atom_id res chain seq x y z
N MET A 1 17.84 -1.23 12.10
CA MET A 1 17.25 -2.27 11.23
C MET A 1 15.82 -2.46 11.66
N LYS A 2 14.82 -2.32 10.77
CA LYS A 2 13.44 -2.73 11.08
C LYS A 2 13.41 -4.25 11.04
N ASN A 3 13.33 -4.90 12.20
CA ASN A 3 13.05 -6.33 12.26
C ASN A 3 11.59 -6.51 11.83
N ASN A 4 11.34 -6.93 10.59
CA ASN A 4 10.00 -7.33 10.18
C ASN A 4 9.65 -8.65 10.86
N ILE A 5 8.96 -8.53 12.01
CA ILE A 5 8.42 -9.64 12.80
C ILE A 5 7.34 -10.41 12.00
N LEU A 6 6.81 -9.81 10.93
CA LEU A 6 5.78 -10.37 10.07
C LEU A 6 6.33 -10.70 8.68
N SER A 7 6.07 -11.92 8.21
CA SER A 7 6.48 -12.43 6.90
C SER A 7 5.31 -13.04 6.14
N LYS A 8 5.44 -13.08 4.81
CA LYS A 8 4.48 -13.79 3.95
C LYS A 8 4.42 -15.27 4.33
N GLY A 9 3.21 -15.79 4.46
CA GLY A 9 2.93 -17.17 4.85
C GLY A 9 2.69 -17.36 6.35
N ASP A 10 3.00 -16.36 7.18
CA ASP A 10 2.72 -16.43 8.62
C ASP A 10 1.22 -16.56 8.88
N ILE A 11 0.88 -17.31 9.93
CA ILE A 11 -0.46 -17.36 10.52
C ILE A 11 -0.41 -16.61 11.84
N ILE A 12 -1.19 -15.53 11.94
CA ILE A 12 -1.18 -14.64 13.10
C ILE A 12 -2.60 -14.34 13.59
N LYS A 13 -2.73 -14.05 14.88
CA LYS A 13 -3.99 -13.61 15.48
C LYS A 13 -4.26 -12.15 15.14
N THR A 14 -5.51 -11.83 14.85
CA THR A 14 -6.00 -10.47 14.61
C THR A 14 -7.31 -10.22 15.38
N SER A 15 -7.90 -9.04 15.24
CA SER A 15 -9.27 -8.79 15.71
C SER A 15 -10.33 -9.58 14.93
N LEU A 16 -10.03 -10.02 13.71
CA LEU A 16 -10.99 -10.69 12.82
C LEU A 16 -10.94 -12.22 12.94
N SER A 17 -9.78 -12.79 13.26
CA SER A 17 -9.56 -14.24 13.31
C SER A 17 -8.29 -14.59 14.07
N ASP A 18 -8.32 -15.73 14.77
CA ASP A 18 -7.16 -16.34 15.42
C ASP A 18 -6.21 -17.03 14.40
N SER A 19 -6.64 -17.16 13.14
CA SER A 19 -5.86 -17.78 12.07
C SER A 19 -5.94 -16.92 10.81
N THR A 20 -5.28 -15.76 10.86
CA THR A 20 -5.15 -14.87 9.71
C THR A 20 -3.85 -15.15 8.98
N MET A 21 -3.91 -15.44 7.68
CA MET A 21 -2.74 -15.66 6.84
C MET A 21 -2.20 -14.33 6.31
N VAL A 22 -0.88 -14.15 6.37
CA VAL A 22 -0.19 -13.01 5.77
C VAL A 22 0.15 -13.33 4.31
N LEU A 23 -0.39 -12.55 3.37
CA LEU A 23 -0.17 -12.75 1.93
C LEU A 23 0.98 -11.92 1.38
N LYS A 24 1.19 -10.73 1.93
CA LYS A 24 2.27 -9.80 1.55
C LYS A 24 2.54 -8.85 2.70
N VAL A 25 3.80 -8.44 2.87
CA VAL A 25 4.20 -7.37 3.79
C VAL A 25 5.06 -6.39 3.00
N HIS A 26 4.79 -5.10 3.14
CA HIS A 26 5.58 -4.02 2.55
C HIS A 26 5.59 -2.84 3.51
N GLU A 27 6.76 -2.53 4.07
CA GLU A 27 6.93 -1.50 5.10
C GLU A 27 5.97 -1.66 6.29
N ASP A 28 5.04 -0.74 6.49
CA ASP A 28 4.02 -0.77 7.55
C ASP A 28 2.64 -1.22 7.03
N GLU A 29 2.59 -1.79 5.82
CA GLU A 29 1.41 -2.35 5.19
C GLU A 29 1.49 -3.89 5.11
N ALA A 30 0.37 -4.56 5.33
CA ALA A 30 0.23 -5.99 5.06
C ALA A 30 -1.08 -6.31 4.31
N ILE A 31 -1.01 -7.29 3.41
CA ILE A 31 -2.20 -7.94 2.86
C ILE A 31 -2.45 -9.21 3.67
N LEU A 32 -3.64 -9.31 4.23
CA LEU A 32 -4.06 -10.39 5.13
C LEU A 32 -5.26 -11.12 4.55
N PHE A 33 -5.38 -12.41 4.87
CA PHE A 33 -6.60 -13.19 4.63
C PHE A 33 -7.06 -13.82 5.94
N SER A 34 -8.24 -13.41 6.40
CA SER A 34 -8.80 -13.83 7.70
C SER A 34 -9.41 -15.25 7.70
N GLY A 35 -9.48 -15.89 6.53
CA GLY A 35 -10.29 -17.08 6.27
C GLY A 35 -11.68 -16.76 5.69
N ARG A 36 -12.11 -15.49 5.72
CA ARG A 36 -13.38 -15.02 5.14
C ARG A 36 -13.19 -13.89 4.14
N GLN A 37 -12.42 -12.88 4.53
CA GLN A 37 -12.19 -11.67 3.75
C GLN A 37 -10.71 -11.31 3.70
N PHE A 38 -10.34 -10.55 2.68
CA PHE A 38 -9.03 -9.92 2.53
C PHE A 38 -8.98 -8.56 3.22
N VAL A 39 -7.81 -8.21 3.73
CA VAL A 39 -7.58 -6.89 4.35
C VAL A 39 -6.28 -6.32 3.82
N VAL A 40 -6.31 -5.07 3.35
CA VAL A 40 -5.12 -4.24 3.23
C VAL A 40 -5.00 -3.44 4.51
N ALA A 41 -4.08 -3.84 5.38
CA ALA A 41 -3.88 -3.26 6.70
C ALA A 41 -2.72 -2.26 6.65
N HIS A 42 -2.96 -1.03 7.11
CA HIS A 42 -2.00 0.07 7.12
C HIS A 42 -1.61 0.47 8.54
N GLY A 43 -0.33 0.80 8.75
CA GLY A 43 0.22 1.11 10.05
C GLY A 43 0.15 -0.09 10.98
N ILE A 44 0.67 -1.23 10.52
CA ILE A 44 0.62 -2.49 11.26
C ILE A 44 1.52 -2.45 12.50
N GLU A 45 1.03 -3.06 13.59
CA GLU A 45 1.75 -3.20 14.85
C GLU A 45 1.46 -4.58 15.47
N ILE A 46 2.45 -5.16 16.14
CA ILE A 46 2.29 -6.44 16.83
C ILE A 46 2.46 -6.22 18.32
N GLU A 47 1.39 -6.49 19.07
CA GLU A 47 1.41 -6.47 20.53
C GLU A 47 1.02 -7.85 21.06
N ASN A 48 1.85 -8.42 21.93
CA ASN A 48 1.59 -9.71 22.59
C ASN A 48 1.21 -10.85 21.61
N GLY A 49 1.85 -10.89 20.43
CA GLY A 49 1.61 -11.92 19.40
C GLY A 49 0.31 -11.74 18.60
N LYS A 50 -0.37 -10.60 18.76
CA LYS A 50 -1.56 -10.22 17.99
C LYS A 50 -1.23 -9.03 17.10
N LEU A 51 -1.66 -9.11 15.84
CA LEU A 51 -1.50 -8.05 14.84
C LEU A 51 -2.67 -7.07 14.91
N PHE A 52 -2.33 -5.79 14.93
CA PHE A 52 -3.22 -4.64 14.89
C PHE A 52 -2.83 -3.73 13.72
N TRP A 53 -3.75 -2.85 13.32
CA TRP A 53 -3.53 -1.86 12.28
C TRP A 53 -4.38 -0.62 12.55
N ARG A 54 -3.93 0.54 12.05
CA ARG A 54 -4.63 1.81 12.23
C ARG A 54 -5.78 1.99 11.25
N GLN A 55 -5.58 1.56 10.00
CA GLN A 55 -6.57 1.66 8.94
C GLN A 55 -6.59 0.36 8.12
N GLY A 56 -7.77 -0.05 7.67
CA GLY A 56 -7.94 -1.26 6.88
C GLY A 56 -8.94 -1.06 5.76
N ASP A 57 -8.57 -1.50 4.56
CA ASP A 57 -9.51 -1.69 3.44
C ASP A 57 -9.89 -3.17 3.38
N TYR A 58 -11.18 -3.46 3.28
CA TYR A 58 -11.72 -4.81 3.39
C TYR A 58 -12.37 -5.23 2.07
N TYR A 59 -12.12 -6.47 1.67
CA TYR A 59 -12.60 -7.02 0.39
C TYR A 59 -13.09 -8.46 0.62
N ASP A 60 -14.28 -8.77 0.14
CA ASP A 60 -14.86 -10.11 0.30
C ASP A 60 -14.28 -11.08 -0.74
N GLU A 61 -13.95 -10.57 -1.92
CA GLU A 61 -13.40 -11.36 -3.02
C GLU A 61 -11.98 -10.92 -3.41
N LEU A 62 -11.19 -11.88 -3.92
CA LEU A 62 -9.83 -11.62 -4.40
C LEU A 62 -9.84 -10.66 -5.60
N ASP A 63 -10.82 -10.78 -6.48
CA ASP A 63 -10.92 -9.96 -7.70
C ASP A 63 -11.17 -8.49 -7.38
N GLU A 64 -11.92 -8.20 -6.31
CA GLU A 64 -12.13 -6.83 -5.81
C GLU A 64 -10.83 -6.22 -5.30
N LEU A 65 -10.06 -6.96 -4.49
CA LEU A 65 -8.76 -6.55 -3.99
C LEU A 65 -7.78 -6.28 -5.15
N LEU A 66 -7.72 -7.17 -6.12
CA LEU A 66 -6.83 -7.02 -7.26
C LEU A 66 -7.21 -5.80 -8.09
N SER A 67 -8.50 -5.63 -8.37
CA SER A 67 -9.03 -4.49 -9.13
C SER A 67 -8.73 -3.15 -8.48
N SER A 68 -8.86 -3.04 -7.15
CA SER A 68 -8.55 -1.79 -6.43
C SER A 68 -7.06 -1.43 -6.51
N ARG A 69 -6.18 -2.43 -6.42
CA ARG A 69 -4.72 -2.24 -6.49
C ARG A 69 -4.24 -1.89 -7.90
N PHE A 70 -4.83 -2.49 -8.93
CA PHE A 70 -4.48 -2.15 -10.31
C PHE A 70 -4.86 -0.71 -10.66
N LYS A 71 -6.02 -0.22 -10.19
CA LYS A 71 -6.44 1.18 -10.39
C LYS A 71 -5.47 2.16 -9.73
N LYS A 72 -5.07 1.90 -8.48
CA LYS A 72 -4.13 2.77 -7.75
C LYS A 72 -2.77 2.89 -8.43
N ASN A 73 -2.30 1.83 -9.09
CA ASN A 73 -1.03 1.86 -9.83
C ASN A 73 -1.12 2.77 -11.08
N GLN A 74 -2.27 2.83 -11.75
CA GLN A 74 -2.44 3.71 -12.91
C GLN A 74 -2.58 5.19 -12.54
N GLU A 75 -3.24 5.50 -11.43
CA GLU A 75 -3.34 6.86 -10.91
C GLU A 75 -1.96 7.41 -10.52
N GLY A 76 -1.17 6.64 -9.76
CA GLY A 76 0.18 7.06 -9.38
C GLY A 76 1.16 7.23 -10.56
N GLU A 77 1.00 6.46 -11.64
CA GLU A 77 1.77 6.66 -12.89
C GLU A 77 1.33 7.90 -13.68
N ASN A 78 0.05 8.25 -13.62
CA ASN A 78 -0.47 9.45 -14.26
C ASN A 78 -0.04 10.72 -13.50
N GLU A 79 -0.06 10.70 -12.18
CA GLU A 79 0.42 11.81 -11.34
C GLU A 79 1.91 12.10 -11.53
N LYS A 80 2.75 11.05 -11.59
CA LYS A 80 4.19 11.23 -11.87
C LYS A 80 4.44 11.83 -13.24
N ARG A 81 3.73 11.34 -14.27
CA ARG A 81 3.84 11.88 -15.63
C ARG A 81 3.44 13.35 -15.70
N GLN A 82 2.38 13.75 -14.99
CA GLN A 82 1.97 15.16 -14.93
C GLN A 82 3.03 16.01 -14.23
N HIS A 83 3.57 15.56 -13.10
CA HIS A 83 4.61 16.30 -12.38
C HIS A 83 5.89 16.49 -13.22
N ASP A 84 6.31 15.46 -13.98
CA ASP A 84 7.46 15.57 -14.87
C ASP A 84 7.20 16.54 -16.04
N ILE A 85 5.96 16.64 -16.53
CA ILE A 85 5.58 17.62 -17.56
C ILE A 85 5.63 19.04 -16.98
N ASP A 86 5.04 19.26 -15.79
CA ASP A 86 4.99 20.57 -15.15
C ASP A 86 6.40 21.14 -14.87
N ILE A 87 7.36 20.28 -14.46
CA ILE A 87 8.77 20.68 -14.26
C ILE A 87 9.43 21.11 -15.57
N ASN A 88 9.19 20.37 -16.66
CA ASN A 88 9.83 20.69 -17.93
C ASN A 88 9.29 21.99 -18.52
N GLU A 89 7.98 22.28 -18.36
CA GLU A 89 7.41 23.57 -18.76
C GLU A 89 7.97 24.75 -17.93
N GLU A 90 8.21 24.59 -16.63
CA GLU A 90 8.82 25.64 -15.78
C GLU A 90 10.26 25.97 -16.23
N LEU A 91 11.05 24.95 -16.59
CA LEU A 91 12.43 25.13 -17.07
C LEU A 91 12.52 25.77 -18.45
N GLU A 92 11.61 25.45 -19.37
CA GLU A 92 11.58 26.07 -20.72
C GLU A 92 11.19 27.56 -20.64
N ASN A 93 10.33 27.96 -19.71
CA ASN A 93 9.92 29.35 -19.54
C ASN A 93 11.01 30.24 -18.89
N ASP A 94 11.91 29.67 -18.08
CA ASP A 94 13.02 30.40 -17.45
C ASP A 94 14.19 30.68 -18.42
N GLU A 95 14.34 29.89 -19.49
CA GLU A 95 15.41 30.10 -20.49
C GLU A 95 15.08 31.22 -21.50
N ASP A 96 13.79 31.49 -21.75
CA ASP A 96 13.33 32.52 -22.69
C ASP A 96 13.41 33.96 -22.12
N GLU A 97 13.65 34.15 -20.82
CA GLU A 97 13.78 35.48 -20.19
C GLU A 97 15.20 36.07 -20.19
N LEU A 98 16.21 35.36 -20.73
CA LEU A 98 17.62 35.78 -20.67
C LEU A 98 18.21 36.32 -22.00
N GLU A 99 17.43 36.48 -23.06
CA GLU A 99 17.89 37.13 -24.30
C GLU A 99 17.54 38.63 -24.32
N PHE A 100 18.45 39.47 -23.80
CA PHE A 100 18.51 40.93 -24.06
C PHE A 100 19.78 41.31 -24.83
#